data_AF-A0A442W6K8-F1
#
_entry.id   AF-A0A442W6K8-F1
#
_cell.length_a   1.000
_cell.length_b   1.000
_cell.length_c   1.000
_cell.angle_alpha   90.00
_cell.angle_beta   90.00
_cell.angle_gamma   90.00
#
_symmetry.space_group_name_H-M   'P 1'
#
loop_
_entity.id
_entity.type
_entity.pdbx_description
1 polymer ?
#
loop_
_entity_poly.entity_id
_entity_poly.type
_entity_poly.pdbx_seq_one_letter_code
_entity_poly.pdbx_strand_id
1 'polypeptide(L)'
;MTPRGMMPAQRSELAEASLSTGPVGLEYPPDLQLVRRRPISLVTTDDGTALDWLMSGTAASAGPAELLDGVIARLVAAGQPIERATLNMSTLHPQLVGITAHWHGDLGVCDEVEVNAHVRETTDYLTSPLRPIIEEGRSIRVNPQDSVAQSTYPIMQTLAEAGYTDYWGFALKRDDRQFTLMTLATRQAGGFSRATIEAVEALRPALALNVEIVSRGKIAEHVLDAYLGRRIGKRVLAGDIRRGFGETIEAVIWVSDMRNFTSLSDRIDSAEMIWLLNAFFEGLVDAVHEQGGEVLKFVGDGMLAAFPIFGMQSAPAAAAAALAAARNGLVAVDSLNEAQSGEPSRDLSWRPLSMGIALHRGPVFFGNIGSRDRLDFTAIGRTVNLAARIEPLSKTTGRRLLLSDRVAELIEEPVEELGDFPIRGIPDPVSLFTVPEHGL
;
A
#
# COMPACT_ATOMS: atom_id res chain seq x y z
N MET A 1 -41.65 12.91 -32.70
CA MET A 1 -42.45 12.73 -31.48
C MET A 1 -42.54 11.25 -31.16
N THR A 2 -41.47 10.67 -30.59
CA THR A 2 -41.42 9.45 -29.75
C THR A 2 -39.97 9.34 -29.24
N PRO A 3 -39.70 9.32 -27.93
CA PRO A 3 -38.34 9.19 -27.41
C PRO A 3 -37.92 7.72 -27.36
N ARG A 4 -36.70 7.42 -27.80
CA ARG A 4 -36.05 6.11 -27.64
C ARG A 4 -35.70 5.89 -26.17
N GLY A 5 -36.04 4.70 -25.67
CA GLY A 5 -35.87 4.29 -24.28
C GLY A 5 -34.41 4.24 -23.81
N MET A 6 -34.18 4.85 -22.65
CA MET A 6 -33.03 4.61 -21.79
C MET A 6 -33.14 3.20 -21.19
N MET A 7 -32.11 2.37 -21.40
CA MET A 7 -31.91 1.18 -20.57
C MET A 7 -31.36 1.60 -19.18
N PRO A 8 -31.73 0.92 -18.08
CA PRO A 8 -31.23 1.24 -16.75
C PRO A 8 -29.79 0.77 -16.58
N ALA A 9 -28.91 1.67 -16.16
CA ALA A 9 -27.58 1.34 -15.66
C ALA A 9 -27.72 0.46 -14.40
N GLN A 10 -27.27 -0.80 -14.49
CA GLN A 10 -27.14 -1.67 -13.33
C GLN A 10 -26.02 -1.14 -12.43
N ARG A 11 -26.36 -1.00 -11.15
CA ARG A 11 -25.52 -0.51 -10.07
C ARG A 11 -24.29 -1.41 -9.88
N SER A 12 -23.12 -0.80 -9.94
CA SER A 12 -21.85 -1.37 -9.48
C SER A 12 -21.77 -1.25 -7.96
N GLU A 13 -22.34 -2.21 -7.24
CA GLU A 13 -22.02 -2.46 -5.83
C GLU A 13 -20.81 -3.42 -5.77
N LEU A 14 -19.60 -2.84 -5.74
CA LEU A 14 -18.42 -3.55 -5.26
C LEU A 14 -18.38 -3.38 -3.75
N ALA A 15 -19.05 -4.29 -3.05
CA ALA A 15 -18.76 -4.54 -1.65
C ALA A 15 -17.41 -5.27 -1.59
N GLU A 16 -16.42 -4.65 -0.97
CA GLU A 16 -15.25 -5.35 -0.43
C GLU A 16 -15.76 -6.36 0.60
N ALA A 17 -15.92 -7.61 0.15
CA ALA A 17 -16.32 -8.71 1.01
C ALA A 17 -15.14 -9.08 1.92
N SER A 18 -15.34 -8.68 3.18
CA SER A 18 -14.66 -9.07 4.40
C SER A 18 -14.07 -10.49 4.41
N LEU A 19 -12.86 -10.57 4.95
CA LEU A 19 -12.08 -11.75 5.35
C LEU A 19 -12.96 -12.92 5.83
N SER A 20 -13.11 -13.94 4.97
CA SER A 20 -13.58 -15.26 5.39
C SER A 20 -12.90 -16.33 4.56
N THR A 21 -11.66 -16.62 4.92
CA THR A 21 -10.98 -17.87 4.58
C THR A 21 -10.79 -18.62 5.88
N GLY A 22 -11.53 -19.72 6.07
CA GLY A 22 -11.29 -20.61 7.22
C GLY A 22 -9.83 -21.06 7.28
N PRO A 23 -9.34 -21.58 8.43
CA PRO A 23 -7.94 -21.89 8.62
C PRO A 23 -7.56 -23.11 7.78
N VAL A 24 -7.16 -22.86 6.53
CA VAL A 24 -6.26 -23.76 5.80
C VAL A 24 -4.93 -23.65 6.55
N GLY A 25 -4.46 -24.75 7.15
CA GLY A 25 -3.31 -24.83 8.06
C GLY A 25 -1.94 -24.55 7.43
N LEU A 26 -1.87 -23.57 6.54
CA LEU A 26 -0.64 -22.98 6.02
C LEU A 26 -0.25 -21.83 6.93
N GLU A 27 0.75 -22.06 7.76
CA GLU A 27 1.43 -21.00 8.52
C GLU A 27 2.62 -20.49 7.71
N TYR A 28 2.71 -19.17 7.57
CA TYR A 28 3.85 -18.50 6.97
C TYR A 28 4.79 -18.03 8.10
N PRO A 29 6.12 -18.13 7.90
CA PRO A 29 7.07 -17.56 8.86
C PRO A 29 6.87 -16.04 8.99
N PRO A 30 7.29 -15.42 10.11
CA PRO A 30 7.03 -14.00 10.39
C PRO A 30 7.50 -13.02 9.29
N ASP A 31 8.52 -13.39 8.53
CA ASP A 31 9.05 -12.57 7.45
C ASP A 31 8.25 -12.65 6.13
N LEU A 32 7.20 -13.48 6.12
CA LEU A 32 6.26 -13.69 5.03
C LEU A 32 4.85 -13.30 5.48
N GLN A 33 4.35 -12.17 4.99
CA GLN A 33 3.03 -11.68 5.37
C GLN A 33 1.98 -12.12 4.35
N LEU A 34 1.00 -12.91 4.77
CA LEU A 34 -0.15 -13.27 3.92
C LEU A 34 -0.97 -12.01 3.63
N VAL A 35 -1.01 -11.62 2.35
CA VAL A 35 -1.78 -10.47 1.86
C VAL A 35 -3.17 -10.91 1.45
N ARG A 36 -3.25 -12.03 0.72
CA ARG A 36 -4.51 -12.52 0.15
C ARG A 36 -4.50 -14.03 0.03
N ARG A 37 -5.63 -14.66 0.36
CA ARG A 37 -5.91 -16.07 0.05
C ARG A 37 -7.12 -16.16 -0.85
N ARG A 38 -7.00 -16.87 -1.97
CA ARG A 38 -8.11 -17.10 -2.91
C ARG A 38 -8.26 -18.60 -3.23
N PRO A 39 -9.49 -19.08 -3.52
CA PRO A 39 -9.67 -20.41 -4.08
C PRO A 39 -9.02 -20.51 -5.46
N ILE A 40 -8.48 -21.68 -5.79
CA ILE A 40 -7.96 -21.96 -7.15
C ILE A 40 -9.10 -21.93 -8.17
N SER A 41 -8.79 -21.55 -9.39
CA SER A 41 -9.79 -21.47 -10.47
C SER A 41 -10.20 -22.87 -10.95
N LEU A 42 -11.51 -23.06 -11.14
CA LEU A 42 -12.04 -24.24 -11.83
C LEU A 42 -11.91 -24.01 -13.33
N VAL A 43 -11.04 -24.77 -13.98
CA VAL A 43 -10.73 -24.66 -15.41
C VAL A 43 -10.91 -26.02 -16.06
N THR A 44 -11.49 -26.02 -17.25
CA THR A 44 -11.69 -27.20 -18.11
C THR A 44 -10.89 -27.06 -19.40
N THR A 45 -10.83 -28.12 -20.21
CA THR A 45 -10.15 -28.08 -21.52
C THR A 45 -10.80 -27.10 -22.51
N ASP A 46 -12.07 -26.73 -22.29
CA ASP A 46 -12.81 -25.81 -23.15
C ASP A 46 -12.42 -24.34 -22.91
N ASP A 47 -11.74 -24.03 -21.80
CA ASP A 47 -11.29 -22.68 -21.42
C ASP A 47 -9.97 -22.25 -22.11
N GLY A 48 -9.55 -23.02 -23.12
CA GLY A 48 -8.35 -22.77 -23.93
C GLY A 48 -7.04 -23.18 -23.25
N THR A 49 -5.95 -23.19 -24.02
CA THR A 49 -4.63 -23.55 -23.50
C THR A 49 -4.05 -22.44 -22.62
N ALA A 50 -3.09 -22.78 -21.76
CA ALA A 50 -2.35 -21.78 -20.98
C ALA A 50 -1.66 -20.74 -21.88
N LEU A 51 -1.19 -21.15 -23.07
CA LEU A 51 -0.56 -20.25 -24.02
C LEU A 51 -1.57 -19.26 -24.59
N ASP A 52 -2.73 -19.74 -25.05
CA ASP A 52 -3.79 -18.87 -25.60
C ASP A 52 -4.25 -17.85 -24.57
N TRP A 53 -4.39 -18.28 -23.31
CA TRP A 53 -4.76 -17.40 -22.21
C TRP A 53 -3.70 -16.33 -21.93
N LEU A 54 -2.42 -16.71 -21.83
CA LEU A 54 -1.31 -15.76 -21.66
C LEU A 54 -1.22 -14.76 -22.83
N MET A 55 -1.60 -15.16 -24.03
CA MET A 55 -1.59 -14.31 -25.23
C MET A 55 -2.86 -13.47 -25.41
N SER A 56 -3.95 -13.79 -24.70
CA SER A 56 -5.23 -13.08 -24.80
C SER A 56 -5.22 -11.66 -24.21
N GLY A 57 -4.21 -11.34 -23.40
CA GLY A 57 -4.11 -10.07 -22.66
C GLY A 57 -4.89 -10.06 -21.33
N THR A 58 -5.74 -11.04 -21.06
CA THR A 58 -6.48 -11.13 -19.78
C THR A 58 -5.57 -11.46 -18.59
N ALA A 59 -4.52 -12.25 -18.82
CA ALA A 59 -3.50 -12.58 -17.84
C ALA A 59 -2.68 -11.34 -17.38
N ALA A 60 -2.56 -10.33 -18.24
CA ALA A 60 -1.77 -9.13 -17.96
C ALA A 60 -2.45 -8.13 -17.00
N SER A 61 -3.78 -8.21 -16.87
CA SER A 61 -4.56 -7.45 -15.89
C SER A 61 -4.71 -8.16 -14.54
N ALA A 62 -4.12 -9.35 -14.40
CA ALA A 62 -4.24 -10.21 -13.22
C ALA A 62 -3.18 -9.84 -12.16
N GLY A 63 -3.46 -10.10 -10.88
CA GLY A 63 -2.44 -10.04 -9.83
C GLY A 63 -1.48 -11.24 -9.89
N PRO A 64 -0.40 -11.26 -9.10
CA PRO A 64 0.53 -12.38 -9.02
C PRO A 64 -0.15 -13.74 -8.78
N ALA A 65 -1.09 -13.81 -7.83
CA ALA A 65 -1.82 -15.04 -7.54
C ALA A 65 -2.76 -15.47 -8.67
N GLU A 66 -3.46 -14.53 -9.31
CA GLU A 66 -4.32 -14.81 -10.46
C GLU A 66 -3.52 -15.27 -11.69
N LEU A 67 -2.33 -14.69 -11.91
CA LEU A 67 -1.44 -15.12 -13.00
C LEU A 67 -0.95 -16.55 -12.79
N LEU A 68 -0.45 -16.86 -11.58
CA LEU A 68 0.01 -18.21 -11.25
C LEU A 68 -1.12 -19.23 -11.39
N ASP A 69 -2.25 -19.00 -10.72
CA ASP A 69 -3.39 -19.91 -10.73
C ASP A 69 -3.94 -20.11 -12.15
N GLY A 70 -4.07 -19.04 -12.95
CA GLY A 70 -4.58 -19.14 -14.31
C GLY A 70 -3.71 -20.00 -15.24
N VAL A 71 -2.39 -20.01 -15.06
CA VAL A 71 -1.46 -20.89 -15.78
C VAL A 71 -1.54 -22.32 -15.24
N ILE A 72 -1.43 -22.49 -13.93
CA ILE A 72 -1.33 -23.82 -13.32
C ILE A 72 -2.65 -24.58 -13.46
N ALA A 73 -3.80 -23.94 -13.23
CA ALA A 73 -5.11 -24.58 -13.41
C ALA A 73 -5.31 -25.08 -14.85
N ARG A 74 -4.83 -24.36 -15.87
CA ARG A 74 -4.87 -24.80 -17.27
C ARG A 74 -3.92 -25.95 -17.56
N LEU A 75 -2.72 -25.95 -16.98
CA LEU A 75 -1.78 -27.07 -17.09
C LEU A 75 -2.36 -28.34 -16.45
N VAL A 76 -2.97 -28.22 -15.26
CA VAL A 76 -3.65 -29.32 -14.57
C VAL A 76 -4.86 -29.82 -15.36
N ALA A 77 -5.69 -28.91 -15.91
CA ALA A 77 -6.81 -29.28 -16.79
C ALA A 77 -6.36 -30.01 -18.07
N ALA A 78 -5.15 -29.70 -18.56
CA ALA A 78 -4.50 -30.40 -19.67
C ALA A 78 -3.80 -31.72 -19.25
N GLY A 79 -4.00 -32.17 -18.01
CA GLY A 79 -3.48 -33.44 -17.50
C GLY A 79 -2.02 -33.39 -17.00
N GLN A 80 -1.44 -32.20 -16.78
CA GLN A 80 -0.12 -32.10 -16.19
C GLN A 80 -0.18 -32.34 -14.67
N PRO A 81 0.71 -33.20 -14.12
CA PRO A 81 0.69 -33.61 -12.71
C PRO A 81 1.34 -32.54 -11.82
N ILE A 82 0.69 -31.39 -11.62
CA ILE A 82 1.23 -30.30 -10.79
C ILE A 82 0.35 -30.14 -9.55
N GLU A 83 0.93 -30.42 -8.38
CA GLU A 83 0.22 -30.35 -7.10
C GLU A 83 0.63 -29.12 -6.27
N ARG A 84 1.80 -28.55 -6.55
CA ARG A 84 2.28 -27.32 -5.90
C ARG A 84 3.07 -26.46 -6.87
N ALA A 85 2.83 -25.16 -6.84
CA ALA A 85 3.61 -24.19 -7.61
C ALA A 85 3.85 -22.90 -6.82
N THR A 86 4.95 -22.20 -7.12
CA THR A 86 5.17 -20.84 -6.61
C THR A 86 5.69 -19.93 -7.71
N LEU A 87 5.31 -18.66 -7.67
CA LEU A 87 5.83 -17.60 -8.53
C LEU A 87 6.39 -16.50 -7.63
N ASN A 88 7.70 -16.23 -7.75
CA ASN A 88 8.39 -15.27 -6.88
C ASN A 88 8.80 -14.07 -7.71
N MET A 89 8.15 -12.93 -7.48
CA MET A 89 8.33 -11.70 -8.21
C MET A 89 9.09 -10.68 -7.37
N SER A 90 10.04 -10.01 -7.99
CA SER A 90 10.71 -8.87 -7.39
C SER A 90 9.80 -7.64 -7.36
N THR A 91 9.99 -6.79 -6.36
CA THR A 91 9.30 -5.49 -6.25
C THR A 91 10.30 -4.39 -5.94
N LEU A 92 9.92 -3.13 -6.23
CA LEU A 92 10.65 -1.93 -5.85
C LEU A 92 9.86 -1.23 -4.75
N HIS A 93 10.06 -1.67 -3.51
CA HIS A 93 9.47 -1.07 -2.31
C HIS A 93 10.56 -0.91 -1.23
N PRO A 94 10.56 0.18 -0.43
CA PRO A 94 11.59 0.40 0.59
C PRO A 94 11.67 -0.70 1.66
N GLN A 95 10.54 -1.35 1.95
CA GLN A 95 10.43 -2.36 3.02
C GLN A 95 10.26 -3.81 2.51
N LEU A 96 9.91 -4.00 1.23
CA LEU A 96 9.63 -5.33 0.66
C LEU A 96 10.64 -5.69 -0.42
N VAL A 97 11.09 -6.95 -0.43
CA VAL A 97 12.02 -7.47 -1.44
C VAL A 97 11.31 -8.24 -2.55
N GLY A 98 10.08 -8.73 -2.31
CA GLY A 98 9.30 -9.41 -3.32
C GLY A 98 7.85 -9.68 -2.92
N ILE A 99 7.10 -10.19 -3.89
CA ILE A 99 5.76 -10.76 -3.71
C ILE A 99 5.83 -12.19 -4.24
N THR A 100 5.32 -13.14 -3.47
CA THR A 100 5.27 -14.55 -3.86
C THR A 100 3.82 -15.03 -3.89
N ALA A 101 3.44 -15.61 -5.02
CA ALA A 101 2.22 -16.39 -5.13
C ALA A 101 2.49 -17.87 -4.85
N HIS A 102 1.67 -18.50 -4.02
CA HIS A 102 1.75 -19.89 -3.61
C HIS A 102 0.49 -20.63 -4.03
N TRP A 103 0.61 -21.56 -4.96
CA TRP A 103 -0.51 -22.39 -5.44
C TRP A 103 -0.43 -23.78 -4.82
N HIS A 104 -1.51 -24.19 -4.15
CA HIS A 104 -1.64 -25.45 -3.43
C HIS A 104 -2.85 -26.24 -3.96
N GLY A 105 -2.60 -27.22 -4.83
CA GLY A 105 -3.67 -27.98 -5.48
C GLY A 105 -4.43 -28.91 -4.54
N ASP A 106 -3.75 -29.45 -3.52
CA ASP A 106 -4.34 -30.29 -2.49
C ASP A 106 -5.26 -29.53 -1.52
N LEU A 107 -4.92 -28.26 -1.26
CA LEU A 107 -5.67 -27.38 -0.38
C LEU A 107 -6.71 -26.53 -1.13
N GLY A 108 -6.66 -26.52 -2.47
CA GLY A 108 -7.57 -25.75 -3.31
C GLY A 108 -7.40 -24.23 -3.18
N VAL A 109 -6.22 -23.76 -2.78
CA VAL A 109 -5.95 -22.33 -2.55
C VAL A 109 -4.74 -21.81 -3.33
N CYS A 110 -4.79 -20.52 -3.66
CA CYS A 110 -3.67 -19.74 -4.12
C CYS A 110 -3.50 -18.53 -3.19
N ASP A 111 -2.36 -18.45 -2.52
CA ASP A 111 -2.04 -17.38 -1.57
C ASP A 111 -1.08 -16.38 -2.22
N GLU A 112 -1.22 -15.11 -1.87
CA GLU A 112 -0.30 -14.03 -2.19
C GLU A 112 0.34 -13.52 -0.90
N VAL A 113 1.67 -13.47 -0.90
CA VAL A 113 2.47 -13.22 0.29
C VAL A 113 3.52 -12.16 -0.02
N GLU A 114 3.65 -11.19 0.87
CA GLU A 114 4.69 -10.17 0.82
C GLU A 114 5.95 -10.63 1.56
N VAL A 115 7.11 -10.35 0.96
CA VAL A 115 8.41 -10.82 1.45
C VAL A 115 9.20 -9.64 2.01
N ASN A 116 9.44 -9.66 3.32
CA ASN A 116 10.20 -8.62 4.00
C ASN A 116 11.69 -8.62 3.60
N ALA A 117 12.34 -7.46 3.69
CA ALA A 117 13.74 -7.33 3.29
C ALA A 117 14.72 -8.21 4.08
N HIS A 118 14.43 -8.43 5.37
CA HIS A 118 15.24 -9.23 6.28
C HIS A 118 15.30 -10.72 5.90
N VAL A 119 14.39 -11.22 5.05
CA VAL A 119 14.39 -12.62 4.60
C VAL A 119 15.73 -13.04 4.02
N ARG A 120 16.47 -12.13 3.37
CA ARG A 120 17.75 -12.46 2.75
C ARG A 120 18.87 -12.82 3.72
N GLU A 121 18.70 -12.47 4.99
CA GLU A 121 19.67 -12.73 6.06
C GLU A 121 19.32 -14.00 6.85
N THR A 122 18.15 -14.59 6.60
CA THR A 122 17.69 -15.78 7.33
C THR A 122 18.35 -17.05 6.80
N THR A 123 18.54 -18.02 7.71
CA THR A 123 19.01 -19.37 7.36
C THR A 123 18.11 -20.03 6.32
N ASP A 124 16.79 -19.81 6.41
CA ASP A 124 15.80 -20.38 5.50
C ASP A 124 16.03 -19.93 4.06
N TYR A 125 16.35 -18.65 3.83
CA TYR A 125 16.71 -18.16 2.50
C TYR A 125 18.09 -18.68 2.06
N LEU A 126 19.09 -18.61 2.94
CA LEU A 126 20.47 -18.98 2.61
C LEU A 126 20.62 -20.45 2.22
N THR A 127 19.76 -21.32 2.75
CA THR A 127 19.68 -22.76 2.46
C THR A 127 18.53 -23.12 1.51
N SER A 128 17.89 -22.12 0.90
CA SER A 128 16.78 -22.31 -0.02
C SER A 128 17.26 -22.76 -1.41
N PRO A 129 16.52 -23.67 -2.09
CA PRO A 129 16.74 -23.94 -3.51
C PRO A 129 16.41 -22.74 -4.41
N LEU A 130 15.72 -21.72 -3.87
CA LEU A 130 15.40 -20.49 -4.59
C LEU A 130 16.63 -19.59 -4.79
N ARG A 131 17.50 -19.50 -3.78
CA ARG A 131 18.67 -18.62 -3.77
C ARG A 131 19.52 -18.69 -5.05
N PRO A 132 20.00 -19.88 -5.50
CA PRO A 132 20.81 -19.95 -6.72
C PRO A 132 20.04 -19.56 -7.98
N ILE A 133 18.71 -19.72 -8.00
CA ILE A 133 17.89 -19.26 -9.12
C ILE A 133 17.80 -17.72 -9.07
N ILE A 134 17.51 -17.14 -7.89
CA ILE A 134 17.36 -15.70 -7.68
C ILE A 134 18.66 -14.94 -8.01
N GLU A 135 19.80 -15.46 -7.53
CA GLU A 135 21.10 -14.80 -7.62
C GLU A 135 21.82 -15.08 -8.94
N GLU A 136 21.72 -16.32 -9.47
CA GLU A 136 22.54 -16.77 -10.60
C GLU A 136 21.70 -17.12 -11.84
N GLY A 137 20.37 -17.24 -11.72
CA GLY A 137 19.49 -17.71 -12.80
C GLY A 137 19.62 -19.21 -13.06
N ARG A 138 20.31 -19.95 -12.18
CA ARG A 138 20.58 -21.38 -12.35
C ARG A 138 19.35 -22.20 -12.00
N SER A 139 18.78 -22.88 -12.99
CA SER A 139 17.65 -23.79 -12.77
C SER A 139 18.03 -24.94 -11.81
N ILE A 140 17.13 -25.27 -10.90
CA ILE A 140 17.29 -26.35 -9.92
C ILE A 140 16.21 -27.38 -10.19
N ARG A 141 16.60 -28.64 -10.38
CA ARG A 141 15.68 -29.76 -10.38
C ARG A 141 16.24 -30.88 -9.54
N VAL A 142 15.51 -31.28 -8.52
CA VAL A 142 15.95 -32.28 -7.55
C VAL A 142 14.78 -33.17 -7.16
N ASN A 143 15.08 -34.42 -6.82
CA ASN A 143 14.11 -35.31 -6.20
C ASN A 143 14.08 -35.03 -4.70
N PRO A 144 12.94 -34.61 -4.10
CA PRO A 144 12.84 -34.38 -2.66
C PRO A 144 13.21 -35.60 -1.81
N GLN A 145 13.07 -36.81 -2.34
CA GLN A 145 13.41 -38.06 -1.66
C GLN A 145 14.93 -38.34 -1.59
N ASP A 146 15.76 -37.55 -2.29
CA ASP A 146 17.21 -37.72 -2.29
C ASP A 146 17.85 -37.10 -1.04
N SER A 147 18.70 -37.88 -0.35
CA SER A 147 19.32 -37.47 0.91
C SER A 147 20.32 -36.32 0.75
N VAL A 148 21.01 -36.21 -0.39
CA VAL A 148 21.90 -35.09 -0.68
C VAL A 148 21.07 -33.83 -0.89
N ALA A 149 19.97 -33.92 -1.64
CA ALA A 149 19.04 -32.82 -1.82
C ALA A 149 18.45 -32.33 -0.49
N GLN A 150 18.04 -33.24 0.40
CA GLN A 150 17.56 -32.92 1.75
C GLN A 150 18.62 -32.24 2.62
N SER A 151 19.88 -32.71 2.56
CA SER A 151 20.98 -32.09 3.30
C SER A 151 21.37 -30.70 2.77
N THR A 152 21.17 -30.46 1.47
CA THR A 152 21.49 -29.19 0.81
C THR A 152 20.37 -28.17 0.99
N TYR A 153 19.12 -28.63 0.89
CA TYR A 153 17.91 -27.82 0.88
C TYR A 153 16.90 -28.41 1.88
N PRO A 154 16.84 -27.92 3.13
CA PRO A 154 15.99 -28.50 4.19
C PRO A 154 14.50 -28.61 3.82
N ILE A 155 13.98 -27.70 2.99
CA ILE A 155 12.61 -27.77 2.46
C ILE A 155 12.30 -29.07 1.71
N MET A 156 13.32 -29.75 1.15
CA MET A 156 13.14 -31.04 0.47
C MET A 156 12.70 -32.13 1.46
N GLN A 157 13.08 -32.05 2.73
CA GLN A 157 12.60 -32.99 3.75
C GLN A 157 11.08 -32.84 3.94
N THR A 158 10.60 -31.61 4.10
CA THR A 158 9.15 -31.32 4.22
C THR A 158 8.38 -31.78 2.98
N LEU A 159 8.94 -31.54 1.79
CA LEU A 159 8.34 -32.02 0.55
C LEU A 159 8.36 -33.56 0.45
N ALA A 160 9.42 -34.21 0.92
CA ALA A 160 9.51 -35.66 0.92
C ALA A 160 8.49 -36.30 1.85
N GLU A 161 8.32 -35.75 3.07
CA GLU A 161 7.30 -36.17 4.05
C GLU A 161 5.89 -36.01 3.48
N ALA A 162 5.64 -34.97 2.68
CA ALA A 162 4.39 -34.75 1.97
C ALA A 162 4.25 -35.59 0.68
N GLY A 163 5.20 -36.48 0.39
CA GLY A 163 5.13 -37.45 -0.72
C GLY A 163 5.53 -36.90 -2.09
N TYR A 164 6.16 -35.74 -2.18
CA TYR A 164 6.65 -35.20 -3.45
C TYR A 164 7.87 -35.97 -3.96
N THR A 165 7.94 -36.16 -5.28
CA THR A 165 8.93 -36.99 -5.97
C THR A 165 9.81 -36.20 -6.92
N ASP A 166 9.43 -34.97 -7.27
CA ASP A 166 10.21 -34.08 -8.12
C ASP A 166 9.88 -32.62 -7.79
N TYR A 167 10.92 -31.80 -7.71
CA TYR A 167 10.86 -30.37 -7.48
C TYR A 167 11.69 -29.67 -8.55
N TRP A 168 11.09 -28.71 -9.23
CA TRP A 168 11.72 -27.99 -10.33
C TRP A 168 11.52 -26.49 -10.20
N GLY A 169 12.60 -25.76 -9.97
CA GLY A 169 12.67 -24.31 -9.99
C GLY A 169 13.46 -23.80 -11.19
N PHE A 170 12.96 -22.75 -11.83
CA PHE A 170 13.60 -22.14 -12.99
C PHE A 170 13.33 -20.64 -13.07
N ALA A 171 14.27 -19.91 -13.66
CA ALA A 171 14.14 -18.48 -13.89
C ALA A 171 13.19 -18.19 -15.07
N LEU A 172 12.39 -17.14 -14.93
CA LEU A 172 11.52 -16.60 -15.98
C LEU A 172 12.15 -15.40 -16.68
N LYS A 173 12.68 -14.46 -15.88
CA LYS A 173 13.34 -13.25 -16.37
C LYS A 173 14.35 -12.74 -15.36
N ARG A 174 15.25 -11.88 -15.82
CA ARG A 174 16.18 -11.11 -15.00
C ARG A 174 15.77 -9.64 -15.04
N ASP A 175 15.66 -9.01 -13.87
CA ASP A 175 15.64 -7.56 -13.75
C ASP A 175 17.06 -7.03 -13.44
N ASP A 176 17.21 -5.73 -13.18
CA ASP A 176 18.52 -5.11 -12.92
C ASP A 176 19.25 -5.69 -11.68
N ARG A 177 18.56 -6.42 -10.79
CA ARG A 177 19.09 -6.87 -9.50
C ARG A 177 19.00 -8.38 -9.25
N GLN A 178 17.98 -9.07 -9.77
CA GLN A 178 17.69 -10.47 -9.47
C GLN A 178 16.82 -11.17 -10.53
N PHE A 179 16.70 -12.49 -10.42
CA PHE A 179 15.81 -13.27 -11.27
C PHE A 179 14.44 -13.47 -10.61
N THR A 180 13.38 -13.21 -11.40
CA THR A 180 12.05 -13.73 -11.13
C THR A 180 12.01 -15.19 -11.51
N LEU A 181 11.42 -16.04 -10.67
CA LEU A 181 11.41 -17.49 -10.86
C LEU A 181 10.04 -18.10 -10.63
N MET A 182 9.90 -19.34 -11.09
CA MET A 182 8.80 -20.22 -10.73
C MET A 182 9.34 -21.53 -10.20
N THR A 183 8.58 -22.17 -9.30
CA THR A 183 8.82 -23.55 -8.87
C THR A 183 7.59 -24.40 -9.08
N LEU A 184 7.79 -25.66 -9.45
CA LEU A 184 6.75 -26.68 -9.57
C LEU A 184 7.17 -27.90 -8.74
N ALA A 185 6.21 -28.60 -8.15
CA ALA A 185 6.45 -29.88 -7.49
C ALA A 185 5.33 -30.87 -7.79
N THR A 186 5.69 -32.15 -7.90
CA THR A 186 4.75 -33.24 -8.17
C THR A 186 4.89 -34.42 -7.23
N ARG A 187 3.79 -35.16 -7.03
CA ARG A 187 3.77 -36.46 -6.34
C ARG A 187 3.72 -37.64 -7.33
N GLN A 188 3.70 -37.38 -8.64
CA GLN A 188 3.71 -38.44 -9.65
C GLN A 188 4.92 -39.35 -9.50
N ALA A 189 4.71 -40.66 -9.52
CA ALA A 189 5.80 -41.63 -9.51
C ALA A 189 6.76 -41.39 -10.69
N GLY A 190 8.05 -41.26 -10.40
CA GLY A 190 9.07 -40.94 -11.41
C GLY A 190 9.19 -39.46 -11.78
N GLY A 191 8.42 -38.58 -11.13
CA GLY A 191 8.52 -37.13 -11.31
C GLY A 191 7.89 -36.59 -12.59
N PHE A 192 8.26 -35.37 -12.97
CA PHE A 192 7.76 -34.73 -14.18
C PHE A 192 8.25 -35.46 -15.43
N SER A 193 7.31 -35.84 -16.30
CA SER A 193 7.60 -36.44 -17.59
C SER A 193 8.31 -35.46 -18.52
N ARG A 194 9.00 -35.98 -19.55
CA ARG A 194 9.59 -35.14 -20.60
C ARG A 194 8.56 -34.24 -21.29
N ALA A 195 7.36 -34.75 -21.54
CA ALA A 195 6.27 -33.99 -22.14
C ALA A 195 5.82 -32.82 -21.25
N THR A 196 5.78 -33.02 -19.93
CA THR A 196 5.46 -31.96 -18.97
C THR A 196 6.49 -30.84 -18.98
N ILE A 197 7.78 -31.21 -19.00
CA ILE A 197 8.88 -30.24 -19.05
C ILE A 197 8.81 -29.44 -20.35
N GLU A 198 8.64 -30.10 -21.49
CA GLU A 198 8.52 -29.46 -22.80
C GLU A 198 7.30 -28.52 -22.86
N ALA A 199 6.16 -28.90 -22.27
CA ALA A 199 4.97 -28.05 -22.19
C ALA A 199 5.22 -26.78 -21.36
N VAL A 200 5.86 -26.91 -20.19
CA VAL A 200 6.19 -25.76 -19.32
C VAL A 200 7.25 -24.85 -19.96
N GLU A 201 8.29 -25.44 -20.56
CA GLU A 201 9.33 -24.71 -21.31
C GLU A 201 8.72 -23.91 -22.48
N ALA A 202 7.77 -24.48 -23.22
CA ALA A 202 7.10 -23.80 -24.32
C ALA A 202 6.29 -22.58 -23.87
N LEU A 203 5.73 -22.60 -22.64
CA LEU A 203 5.00 -21.47 -22.06
C LEU A 203 5.91 -20.39 -21.48
N ARG A 204 7.17 -20.73 -21.17
CA ARG A 204 8.08 -19.85 -20.42
C ARG A 204 8.21 -18.45 -21.02
N PRO A 205 8.38 -18.25 -22.35
CA PRO A 205 8.51 -16.90 -22.91
C PRO A 205 7.25 -16.05 -22.73
N ALA A 206 6.06 -16.62 -22.98
CA ALA A 206 4.79 -15.92 -22.83
C ALA A 206 4.51 -15.58 -21.37
N LEU A 207 4.86 -16.49 -20.46
CA LEU A 207 4.72 -16.25 -19.03
C LEU A 207 5.70 -15.19 -18.52
N ALA A 208 6.97 -15.22 -18.95
CA ALA A 208 7.95 -14.20 -18.59
C ALA A 208 7.49 -12.78 -18.99
N LEU A 209 6.86 -12.64 -20.16
CA LEU A 209 6.26 -11.37 -20.61
C LEU A 209 5.08 -10.93 -19.73
N ASN A 210 4.16 -11.83 -19.39
CA ASN A 210 3.03 -11.49 -18.53
C ASN A 210 3.49 -11.11 -17.11
N VAL A 211 4.47 -11.84 -16.57
CA VAL A 211 5.12 -11.49 -15.30
C VAL A 211 5.76 -10.11 -15.35
N GLU A 212 6.40 -9.73 -16.45
CA GLU A 212 6.94 -8.37 -16.63
C GLU A 212 5.83 -7.31 -16.62
N ILE A 213 4.69 -7.56 -17.27
CA ILE A 213 3.57 -6.63 -17.29
C ILE A 213 2.97 -6.46 -15.89
N VAL A 214 2.71 -7.57 -15.18
CA VAL A 214 2.18 -7.55 -13.81
C VAL A 214 3.17 -6.87 -12.86
N SER A 215 4.46 -7.18 -12.96
CA SER A 215 5.51 -6.57 -12.14
C SER A 215 5.58 -5.05 -12.35
N ARG A 216 5.56 -4.57 -13.60
CA ARG A 216 5.54 -3.13 -13.89
C ARG A 216 4.27 -2.45 -13.38
N GLY A 217 3.12 -3.10 -13.51
CA GLY A 217 1.85 -2.59 -12.96
C GLY A 217 1.93 -2.40 -11.45
N LYS A 218 2.46 -3.40 -10.73
CA LYS A 218 2.66 -3.34 -9.28
C LYS A 218 3.69 -2.30 -8.85
N ILE A 219 4.81 -2.18 -9.56
CA ILE A 219 5.81 -1.12 -9.31
C ILE A 219 5.16 0.26 -9.48
N ALA A 220 4.38 0.47 -10.54
CA ALA A 220 3.69 1.74 -10.75
C ALA A 220 2.68 2.03 -9.62
N GLU A 221 1.90 1.04 -9.19
CA GLU A 221 0.99 1.15 -8.05
C GLU A 221 1.74 1.52 -6.77
N HIS A 222 2.80 0.77 -6.39
CA HIS A 222 3.57 1.03 -5.17
C HIS A 222 4.28 2.39 -5.18
N VAL A 223 4.86 2.80 -6.32
CA VAL A 223 5.48 4.13 -6.44
C VAL A 223 4.42 5.22 -6.32
N LEU A 224 3.26 5.08 -6.97
CA LEU A 224 2.21 6.08 -6.84
C LEU A 224 1.65 6.14 -5.43
N ASP A 225 1.46 5.00 -4.76
CA ASP A 225 0.99 4.93 -3.38
C ASP A 225 1.98 5.60 -2.42
N ALA A 226 3.28 5.37 -2.59
CA ALA A 226 4.31 5.95 -1.73
C ALA A 226 4.45 7.47 -1.88
N TYR A 227 4.22 8.03 -3.07
CA TYR A 227 4.44 9.44 -3.35
C TYR A 227 3.16 10.29 -3.41
N LEU A 228 2.01 9.69 -3.70
CA LEU A 228 0.72 10.38 -3.81
C LEU A 228 -0.33 9.88 -2.81
N GLY A 229 -0.08 8.75 -2.12
CA GLY A 229 -1.07 8.09 -1.28
C GLY A 229 -2.01 7.17 -2.08
N ARG A 230 -2.56 6.15 -1.40
CA ARG A 230 -3.29 5.03 -2.04
C ARG A 230 -4.46 5.45 -2.92
N ARG A 231 -5.25 6.43 -2.48
CA ARG A 231 -6.47 6.82 -3.22
C ARG A 231 -6.13 7.65 -4.46
N ILE A 232 -5.23 8.62 -4.32
CA ILE A 232 -4.80 9.48 -5.42
C ILE A 232 -3.96 8.67 -6.42
N GLY A 233 -3.06 7.82 -5.94
CA GLY A 233 -2.25 6.93 -6.76
C GLY A 233 -3.10 6.07 -7.69
N LYS A 234 -4.16 5.43 -7.17
CA LYS A 234 -5.14 4.68 -7.98
C LYS A 234 -5.83 5.51 -9.05
N ARG A 235 -6.23 6.75 -8.75
CA ARG A 235 -6.85 7.64 -9.74
C ARG A 235 -5.88 8.02 -10.86
N VAL A 236 -4.64 8.36 -10.51
CA VAL A 236 -3.58 8.67 -11.46
C VAL A 236 -3.29 7.45 -12.35
N LEU A 237 -3.22 6.25 -11.77
CA LEU A 237 -3.03 5.01 -12.52
C LEU A 237 -4.21 4.71 -13.47
N ALA A 238 -5.43 5.07 -13.08
CA ALA A 238 -6.63 4.97 -13.90
C ALA A 238 -6.71 6.02 -15.04
N GLY A 239 -5.75 6.95 -15.11
CA GLY A 239 -5.65 7.93 -16.20
C GLY A 239 -6.18 9.33 -15.85
N ASP A 240 -6.49 9.60 -14.58
CA ASP A 240 -6.80 10.95 -14.08
C ASP A 240 -5.52 11.79 -13.98
N ILE A 241 -4.82 11.99 -15.10
CA ILE A 241 -3.48 12.62 -15.17
C ILE A 241 -3.45 13.95 -15.92
N ARG A 242 -4.60 14.43 -16.39
CA ARG A 242 -4.65 15.69 -17.15
C ARG A 242 -4.52 16.88 -16.22
N ARG A 243 -3.69 17.85 -16.61
CA ARG A 243 -3.58 19.13 -15.91
C ARG A 243 -4.95 19.82 -15.85
N GLY A 244 -5.32 20.31 -14.66
CA GLY A 244 -6.63 20.92 -14.43
C GLY A 244 -7.78 19.91 -14.32
N PHE A 245 -7.48 18.61 -14.39
CA PHE A 245 -8.45 17.57 -14.04
C PHE A 245 -8.58 17.50 -12.53
N GLY A 246 -9.80 17.67 -12.06
CA GLY A 246 -10.16 17.84 -10.67
C GLY A 246 -11.60 18.32 -10.58
N GLU A 247 -12.06 18.53 -9.37
CA GLU A 247 -13.40 19.00 -9.09
C GLU A 247 -13.38 20.00 -7.95
N THR A 248 -14.34 20.93 -7.97
CA THR A 248 -14.59 21.80 -6.82
C THR A 248 -15.43 21.02 -5.83
N ILE A 249 -14.85 20.73 -4.67
CA ILE A 249 -15.51 20.03 -3.57
C ILE A 249 -15.53 20.91 -2.34
N GLU A 250 -16.48 20.65 -1.45
CA GLU A 250 -16.37 21.08 -0.06
C GLU A 250 -15.40 20.15 0.66
N ALA A 251 -14.55 20.70 1.53
CA ALA A 251 -13.66 19.90 2.37
C ALA A 251 -13.36 20.61 3.69
N VAL A 252 -13.02 19.83 4.71
CA VAL A 252 -12.30 20.33 5.88
C VAL A 252 -10.81 20.23 5.57
N ILE A 253 -10.12 21.36 5.61
CA ILE A 253 -8.68 21.46 5.36
C ILE A 253 -7.95 21.46 6.69
N TRP A 254 -6.99 20.55 6.79
CA TRP A 254 -6.00 20.48 7.85
C TRP A 254 -4.72 21.18 7.37
N VAL A 255 -4.19 22.09 8.18
CA VAL A 255 -2.81 22.56 8.07
C VAL A 255 -2.12 22.43 9.43
N SER A 256 -0.92 21.85 9.45
CA SER A 256 -0.11 21.76 10.66
C SER A 256 1.36 22.12 10.41
N ASP A 257 2.06 22.49 11.48
CA ASP A 257 3.46 22.92 11.50
C ASP A 257 4.11 22.51 12.83
N MET A 258 5.40 22.13 12.82
CA MET A 258 6.12 21.81 14.04
C MET A 258 6.58 23.10 14.72
N ARG A 259 6.36 23.22 16.03
CA ARG A 259 6.79 24.40 16.77
C ARG A 259 8.31 24.41 16.91
N ASN A 260 8.90 25.58 16.66
CA ASN A 260 10.34 25.85 16.82
C ASN A 260 11.26 24.97 15.96
N PHE A 261 10.77 24.41 14.84
CA PHE A 261 11.56 23.54 13.95
C PHE A 261 12.89 24.16 13.52
N THR A 262 12.91 25.44 13.13
CA THR A 262 14.16 26.12 12.72
C THR A 262 15.20 26.14 13.85
N SER A 263 14.77 26.40 15.09
CA SER A 263 15.68 26.35 16.25
C SER A 263 16.17 24.93 16.53
N LEU A 264 15.37 23.93 16.18
CA LEU A 264 15.69 22.53 16.36
C LEU A 264 16.70 22.05 15.31
N SER A 265 16.50 22.43 14.04
CA SER A 265 17.39 22.09 12.93
C SER A 265 18.82 22.59 13.11
N ASP A 266 19.02 23.67 13.87
CA ASP A 266 20.35 24.21 14.16
C ASP A 266 21.11 23.43 15.25
N ARG A 267 20.43 22.53 15.98
CA ARG A 267 20.96 21.91 17.21
C ARG A 267 21.14 20.40 17.13
N ILE A 268 20.34 19.72 16.29
CA ILE A 268 20.40 18.26 16.15
C ILE A 268 21.07 17.84 14.85
N ASP A 269 21.71 16.67 14.87
CA ASP A 269 22.35 16.10 13.69
C ASP A 269 21.33 15.81 12.56
N SER A 270 21.79 15.88 11.31
CA SER A 270 20.92 15.67 10.15
C SER A 270 20.30 14.27 10.09
N ALA A 271 21.01 13.22 10.52
CA ALA A 271 20.45 11.87 10.55
C ALA A 271 19.34 11.74 11.60
N GLU A 272 19.52 12.39 12.76
CA GLU A 272 18.51 12.43 13.82
C GLU A 272 17.30 13.26 13.40
N MET A 273 17.50 14.38 12.71
CA MET A 273 16.43 15.19 12.16
C MET A 273 15.57 14.42 11.14
N ILE A 274 16.21 13.65 10.25
CA ILE A 274 15.48 12.82 9.27
C ILE A 274 14.64 11.77 9.98
N TRP A 275 15.21 11.09 10.98
CA TRP A 275 14.48 10.11 11.77
C TRP A 275 13.28 10.75 12.49
N LEU A 276 13.50 11.90 13.13
CA LEU A 276 12.47 12.65 13.86
C LEU A 276 11.32 13.08 12.95
N LEU A 277 11.64 13.61 11.76
CA LEU A 277 10.64 14.00 10.77
C LEU A 277 9.85 12.80 10.27
N ASN A 278 10.50 11.67 9.99
CA ASN A 278 9.80 10.46 9.57
C ASN A 278 8.84 9.96 10.67
N ALA A 279 9.30 9.87 11.92
CA ALA A 279 8.46 9.44 13.04
C ALA A 279 7.30 10.42 13.32
N PHE A 280 7.56 11.72 13.22
CA PHE A 280 6.54 12.76 13.34
C PHE A 280 5.48 12.65 12.24
N PHE A 281 5.90 12.54 10.97
CA PHE A 281 4.96 12.43 9.86
C PHE A 281 4.21 11.11 9.85
N GLU A 282 4.83 9.99 10.22
CA GLU A 282 4.16 8.69 10.34
C GLU A 282 2.93 8.78 11.26
N GLY A 283 3.11 9.30 12.48
CA GLY A 283 2.01 9.47 13.42
C GLY A 283 0.88 10.40 12.92
N LEU A 284 1.22 11.45 12.16
CA LEU A 284 0.20 12.35 11.59
C LEU A 284 -0.52 11.75 10.38
N VAL A 285 0.23 11.05 9.52
CA VAL A 285 -0.30 10.40 8.32
C VAL A 285 -1.27 9.29 8.71
N ASP A 286 -0.91 8.47 9.69
CA ASP A 286 -1.78 7.41 10.22
C ASP A 286 -3.06 8.00 10.81
N ALA A 287 -2.94 9.03 11.64
CA ALA A 287 -4.09 9.71 12.24
C ALA A 287 -5.08 10.26 11.18
N VAL A 288 -4.57 10.81 10.07
CA VAL A 288 -5.40 11.29 8.96
C VAL A 288 -6.04 10.14 8.19
N HIS A 289 -5.26 9.11 7.83
CA HIS A 289 -5.76 7.97 7.04
C HIS A 289 -6.79 7.13 7.78
N GLU A 290 -6.61 6.89 9.08
CA GLU A 290 -7.57 6.15 9.91
C GLU A 290 -8.97 6.79 9.94
N GLN A 291 -9.03 8.11 9.76
CA GLN A 291 -10.27 8.88 9.71
C GLN A 291 -10.76 9.14 8.28
N GLY A 292 -10.17 8.47 7.27
CA GLY A 292 -10.54 8.61 5.86
C GLY A 292 -10.16 9.96 5.24
N GLY A 293 -9.24 10.69 5.88
CA GLY A 293 -8.64 11.90 5.35
C GLY A 293 -7.51 11.60 4.38
N GLU A 294 -7.06 12.65 3.70
CA GLU A 294 -6.12 12.55 2.59
C GLU A 294 -4.96 13.51 2.78
N VAL A 295 -3.77 12.95 2.98
CA VAL A 295 -2.53 13.73 3.04
C VAL A 295 -2.16 14.17 1.63
N LEU A 296 -2.06 15.49 1.42
CA LEU A 296 -1.82 16.05 0.10
C LEU A 296 -0.34 16.31 -0.15
N LYS A 297 0.36 16.86 0.85
CA LYS A 297 1.81 17.07 0.80
C LYS A 297 2.39 17.44 2.17
N PHE A 298 3.69 17.24 2.29
CA PHE A 298 4.52 17.85 3.32
C PHE A 298 5.05 19.21 2.83
N VAL A 299 5.05 20.21 3.72
CA VAL A 299 5.55 21.56 3.45
C VAL A 299 6.56 21.92 4.53
N GLY A 300 7.84 21.65 4.28
CA GLY A 300 8.87 21.76 5.32
C GLY A 300 8.61 20.72 6.41
N ASP A 301 8.44 21.20 7.64
CA ASP A 301 8.06 20.45 8.84
C ASP A 301 6.52 20.40 9.08
N GLY A 302 5.75 20.95 8.14
CA GLY A 302 4.30 20.97 8.17
C GLY A 302 3.63 19.95 7.25
N MET A 303 2.32 19.76 7.44
CA MET A 303 1.49 18.84 6.66
C MET A 303 0.20 19.54 6.20
N LEU A 304 -0.17 19.32 4.94
CA LEU A 304 -1.47 19.69 4.38
C LEU A 304 -2.27 18.43 4.12
N ALA A 305 -3.47 18.36 4.69
CA ALA A 305 -4.42 17.28 4.45
C ALA A 305 -5.85 17.82 4.21
N ALA A 306 -6.69 16.99 3.63
CA ALA A 306 -8.10 17.31 3.36
C ALA A 306 -9.02 16.16 3.73
N PHE A 307 -10.21 16.51 4.21
CA PHE A 307 -11.33 15.61 4.47
C PHE A 307 -12.47 16.01 3.52
N PRO A 308 -12.59 15.34 2.35
CA PRO A 308 -13.61 15.64 1.36
C PRO A 308 -15.04 15.50 1.91
N ILE A 309 -15.93 16.40 1.51
CA ILE A 309 -17.36 16.38 1.85
C ILE A 309 -18.15 15.96 0.62
N PHE A 310 -18.68 14.73 0.64
CA PHE A 310 -19.49 14.17 -0.44
C PHE A 310 -20.99 14.46 -0.23
N GLY A 311 -21.35 15.70 -0.54
CA GLY A 311 -22.69 16.23 -0.28
C GLY A 311 -22.81 16.83 1.12
N MET A 312 -23.61 17.89 1.25
CA MET A 312 -23.66 18.72 2.45
C MET A 312 -24.06 17.97 3.73
N GLN A 313 -24.82 16.88 3.61
CA GLN A 313 -25.21 16.01 4.72
C GLN A 313 -24.02 15.28 5.36
N SER A 314 -22.91 15.10 4.65
CA SER A 314 -21.71 14.48 5.21
C SER A 314 -20.75 15.48 5.86
N ALA A 315 -21.08 16.78 5.88
CA ALA A 315 -20.20 17.81 6.43
C ALA A 315 -19.92 17.62 7.94
N PRO A 316 -20.91 17.28 8.80
CA PRO A 316 -20.64 16.98 10.21
C PRO A 316 -19.68 15.78 10.38
N ALA A 317 -19.88 14.72 9.60
CA ALA A 317 -19.03 13.53 9.65
C ALA A 317 -17.57 13.86 9.25
N ALA A 318 -17.37 14.66 8.20
CA ALA A 318 -16.03 15.09 7.78
C ALA A 318 -15.36 16.01 8.82
N ALA A 319 -16.13 16.89 9.49
CA ALA A 319 -15.61 17.74 10.56
C ALA A 319 -15.22 16.92 11.79
N ALA A 320 -16.05 15.95 12.20
CA ALA A 320 -15.76 15.02 13.28
C ALA A 320 -14.53 14.15 12.97
N ALA A 321 -14.41 13.63 11.74
CA ALA A 321 -13.25 12.87 11.28
C ALA A 321 -11.96 13.71 11.32
N ALA A 322 -12.00 14.96 10.83
CA ALA A 322 -10.86 15.86 10.88
C ALA A 322 -10.44 16.19 12.32
N LEU A 323 -11.40 16.36 13.22
CA LEU A 323 -11.16 16.61 14.64
C LEU A 323 -10.57 15.39 15.35
N ALA A 324 -11.12 14.20 15.11
CA ALA A 324 -10.59 12.94 15.64
C ALA A 324 -9.15 12.71 15.15
N ALA A 325 -8.89 12.93 13.86
CA ALA A 325 -7.54 12.84 13.29
C ALA A 325 -6.60 13.84 13.97
N ALA A 326 -7.05 15.08 14.20
CA ALA A 326 -6.23 16.10 14.86
C ALA A 326 -5.86 15.67 16.28
N ARG A 327 -6.81 15.12 17.05
CA ARG A 327 -6.54 14.56 18.38
C ARG A 327 -5.55 13.41 18.33
N ASN A 328 -5.76 12.44 17.44
CA ASN A 328 -4.86 11.29 17.29
C ASN A 328 -3.44 11.74 16.91
N GLY A 329 -3.31 12.73 16.02
CA GLY A 329 -2.01 13.30 15.67
C GLY A 329 -1.32 13.99 16.84
N LEU A 330 -2.07 14.71 17.69
CA LEU A 330 -1.53 15.31 18.91
C LEU A 330 -1.05 14.25 19.91
N VAL A 331 -1.84 13.18 20.10
CA VAL A 331 -1.48 12.01 20.93
C VAL A 331 -0.25 11.30 20.40
N ALA A 332 -0.10 11.16 19.08
CA ALA A 332 1.09 10.57 18.46
C ALA A 332 2.34 11.41 18.76
N VAL A 333 2.26 12.74 18.67
CA VAL A 333 3.36 13.64 19.04
C VAL A 333 3.69 13.55 20.54
N ASP A 334 2.68 13.44 21.40
CA ASP A 334 2.90 13.30 22.85
C ASP A 334 3.53 11.93 23.17
N SER A 335 3.12 10.88 22.46
CA SER A 335 3.74 9.55 22.56
C SER A 335 5.19 9.56 22.12
N LEU A 336 5.56 10.32 21.08
CA LEU A 336 6.97 10.51 20.69
C LEU A 336 7.79 11.21 21.78
N ASN A 337 7.21 12.17 22.50
CA ASN A 337 7.85 12.83 23.63
C ASN A 337 8.05 11.89 24.83
N GLU A 338 7.14 10.95 25.03
CA GLU A 338 7.16 10.00 26.16
C GLU A 338 7.97 8.74 25.89
N ALA A 339 8.08 8.31 24.63
CA ALA A 339 8.76 7.09 24.23
C ALA A 339 10.18 7.03 24.81
N GLN A 340 10.54 6.01 25.57
CA GLN A 340 11.95 5.80 25.91
C GLN A 340 12.68 5.36 24.64
N SER A 341 13.87 5.90 24.38
CA SER A 341 14.66 5.47 23.22
C SER A 341 14.92 3.97 23.33
N GLY A 342 14.27 3.18 22.47
CA GLY A 342 14.54 1.74 22.35
C GLY A 342 15.95 1.46 21.80
N GLU A 343 16.59 2.48 21.24
CA GLU A 343 17.99 2.46 20.81
C GLU A 343 18.87 3.26 21.81
N PRO A 344 19.88 2.64 22.43
CA PRO A 344 20.76 3.27 23.43
C PRO A 344 21.56 4.51 22.99
N SER A 345 21.43 4.96 21.73
CA SER A 345 22.31 5.92 21.07
C SER A 345 21.62 7.16 20.46
N ARG A 346 20.33 7.36 20.71
CA ARG A 346 19.57 8.50 20.12
C ARG A 346 19.70 9.78 20.96
N ASP A 347 19.93 10.90 20.30
CA ASP A 347 19.94 12.24 20.92
C ASP A 347 18.50 12.72 21.10
N LEU A 348 18.01 12.72 22.36
CA LEU A 348 16.66 13.16 22.70
C LEU A 348 16.55 14.66 23.01
N SER A 349 17.57 15.47 22.67
CA SER A 349 17.58 16.92 22.90
C SER A 349 16.47 17.68 22.18
N TRP A 350 15.79 17.03 21.22
CA TRP A 350 14.63 17.55 20.52
C TRP A 350 13.35 17.63 21.35
N ARG A 351 13.30 17.05 22.55
CA ARG A 351 12.12 17.06 23.42
C ARG A 351 11.98 18.34 24.26
N PRO A 352 10.75 18.78 24.56
CA PRO A 352 9.49 18.27 24.02
C PRO A 352 9.18 18.86 22.64
N LEU A 353 8.69 18.01 21.73
CA LEU A 353 8.04 18.42 20.49
C LEU A 353 6.67 19.03 20.78
N SER A 354 6.28 19.99 19.96
CA SER A 354 4.93 20.52 19.94
C SER A 354 4.59 20.92 18.51
N MET A 355 3.30 21.02 18.20
CA MET A 355 2.81 21.37 16.88
C MET A 355 1.56 22.26 16.98
N GLY A 356 1.30 23.02 15.93
CA GLY A 356 0.01 23.67 15.68
C GLY A 356 -0.78 22.91 14.63
N ILE A 357 -2.09 22.80 14.80
CA ILE A 357 -3.04 22.28 13.81
C ILE A 357 -4.15 23.32 13.66
N ALA A 358 -4.50 23.64 12.41
CA ALA A 358 -5.69 24.41 12.07
C ALA A 358 -6.62 23.60 11.17
N LEU A 359 -7.90 23.58 11.53
CA LEU A 359 -8.98 23.03 10.74
C LEU A 359 -9.89 24.15 10.21
N HIS A 360 -10.05 24.20 8.89
CA HIS A 360 -10.95 25.16 8.25
C HIS A 360 -11.73 24.53 7.11
N ARG A 361 -13.04 24.80 7.06
CA ARG A 361 -13.94 24.24 6.06
C ARG A 361 -14.27 25.24 4.95
N GLY A 362 -14.31 24.76 3.72
CA GLY A 362 -14.95 25.46 2.60
C GLY A 362 -14.64 24.83 1.23
N PRO A 363 -14.96 25.55 0.14
CA PRO A 363 -14.78 25.02 -1.20
C PRO A 363 -13.31 25.07 -1.62
N VAL A 364 -12.83 23.97 -2.19
CA VAL A 364 -11.49 23.84 -2.77
C VAL A 364 -11.57 23.21 -4.15
N PHE A 365 -10.68 23.63 -5.04
CA PHE A 365 -10.40 22.85 -6.23
C PHE A 365 -9.45 21.71 -5.84
N PHE A 366 -9.88 20.48 -6.02
CA PHE A 366 -9.17 19.26 -5.64
C PHE A 366 -8.79 18.48 -6.90
N GLY A 367 -7.50 18.44 -7.24
CA GLY A 367 -7.03 17.78 -8.46
C GLY A 367 -5.60 18.10 -8.88
N ASN A 368 -5.27 17.76 -10.13
CA ASN A 368 -3.94 17.91 -10.70
C ASN A 368 -3.62 19.36 -11.09
N ILE A 369 -2.65 19.94 -10.40
CA ILE A 369 -2.18 21.31 -10.63
C ILE A 369 -0.67 21.28 -10.86
N GLY A 370 -0.17 22.13 -11.75
CA GLY A 370 1.27 22.22 -11.98
C GLY A 370 1.64 22.67 -13.38
N SER A 371 2.83 22.28 -13.82
CA SER A 371 3.39 22.55 -15.15
C SER A 371 3.17 21.35 -16.08
N ARG A 372 3.76 21.40 -17.28
CA ARG A 372 3.69 20.32 -18.27
C ARG A 372 4.31 19.02 -17.76
N ASP A 373 5.43 19.12 -17.05
CA ASP A 373 6.27 17.97 -16.67
C ASP A 373 6.27 17.72 -15.15
N ARG A 374 5.48 18.49 -14.39
CA ARG A 374 5.34 18.35 -12.94
C ARG A 374 3.90 18.65 -12.54
N LEU A 375 3.15 17.61 -12.23
CA LEU A 375 1.82 17.69 -11.64
C LEU A 375 1.89 17.37 -10.15
N ASP A 376 1.05 18.05 -9.40
CA ASP A 376 0.85 17.88 -7.98
C ASP A 376 -0.66 17.76 -7.77
N PHE A 377 -1.10 16.59 -7.29
CA PHE A 377 -2.50 16.39 -6.96
C PHE A 377 -2.74 17.02 -5.59
N THR A 378 -3.50 18.11 -5.55
CA THR A 378 -3.63 18.88 -4.32
C THR A 378 -4.94 19.68 -4.26
N ALA A 379 -5.17 20.30 -3.11
CA ALA A 379 -6.26 21.25 -2.89
C ALA A 379 -5.72 22.67 -3.06
N ILE A 380 -6.40 23.50 -3.85
CA ILE A 380 -6.13 24.94 -3.93
C ILE A 380 -7.42 25.73 -3.77
N GLY A 381 -7.28 26.93 -3.22
CA GLY A 381 -8.39 27.86 -3.08
C GLY A 381 -8.22 28.77 -1.89
N ARG A 382 -9.19 29.66 -1.71
CA ARG A 382 -9.24 30.59 -0.59
C ARG A 382 -9.27 29.84 0.75
N THR A 383 -9.95 28.69 0.83
CA THR A 383 -10.02 27.85 2.03
C THR A 383 -8.65 27.33 2.46
N VAL A 384 -7.84 26.80 1.54
CA VAL A 384 -6.48 26.34 1.88
C VAL A 384 -5.60 27.50 2.35
N ASN A 385 -5.66 28.63 1.65
CA ASN A 385 -4.91 29.82 2.03
C ASN A 385 -5.33 30.38 3.41
N LEU A 386 -6.60 30.26 3.76
CA LEU A 386 -7.10 30.70 5.06
C LEU A 386 -6.66 29.74 6.17
N ALA A 387 -6.78 28.43 5.97
CA ALA A 387 -6.27 27.41 6.90
C ALA A 387 -4.79 27.63 7.23
N ALA A 388 -3.96 27.85 6.20
CA ALA A 388 -2.52 28.13 6.34
C ALA A 388 -2.20 29.45 7.05
N ARG A 389 -3.15 30.38 7.13
CA ARG A 389 -3.01 31.63 7.91
C ARG A 389 -3.58 31.50 9.32
N ILE A 390 -4.48 30.54 9.57
CA ILE A 390 -4.99 30.22 10.91
C ILE A 390 -3.95 29.44 11.70
N GLU A 391 -3.27 28.46 11.09
CA GLU A 391 -2.27 27.61 11.79
C GLU A 391 -1.27 28.42 12.62
N PRO A 392 -0.62 29.49 12.11
CA PRO A 392 0.39 30.20 12.87
C PRO A 392 -0.17 30.91 14.11
N LEU A 393 -1.49 31.18 14.15
CA LEU A 393 -2.14 31.77 15.32
C LEU A 393 -2.17 30.80 16.51
N SER A 394 -1.91 29.51 16.29
CA SER A 394 -1.74 28.52 17.37
C SER A 394 -0.63 28.92 18.34
N LYS A 395 0.41 29.62 17.83
CA LYS A 395 1.53 30.14 18.61
C LYS A 395 1.08 31.31 19.50
N THR A 396 0.20 32.17 19.00
CA THR A 396 -0.31 33.35 19.71
C THR A 396 -1.40 33.01 20.72
N THR A 397 -2.28 32.06 20.40
CA THR A 397 -3.36 31.60 21.30
C THR A 397 -2.87 30.64 22.37
N GLY A 398 -1.69 30.04 22.18
CA GLY A 398 -1.14 28.99 23.04
C GLY A 398 -1.79 27.62 22.83
N ARG A 399 -2.83 27.51 21.99
CA ARG A 399 -3.55 26.25 21.75
C ARG A 399 -2.88 25.45 20.63
N ARG A 400 -2.84 24.12 20.77
CA ARG A 400 -2.27 23.21 19.74
C ARG A 400 -3.25 22.94 18.59
N LEU A 401 -4.55 23.08 18.82
CA LEU A 401 -5.61 22.87 17.83
C LEU A 401 -6.49 24.10 17.72
N LEU A 402 -6.69 24.56 16.49
CA LEU A 402 -7.56 25.67 16.15
C LEU A 402 -8.62 25.23 15.14
N LEU A 403 -9.86 25.64 15.40
CA LEU A 403 -11.01 25.45 14.52
C LEU A 403 -11.48 26.82 14.06
N SER A 404 -11.75 27.01 12.77
CA SER A 404 -12.56 28.15 12.33
C SER A 404 -14.01 27.98 12.76
N ASP A 405 -14.76 29.08 12.88
CA ASP A 405 -16.24 29.12 12.93
C ASP A 405 -16.92 28.02 12.08
N ARG A 406 -16.53 27.88 10.80
CA ARG A 406 -17.12 26.93 9.85
C ARG A 406 -16.96 25.46 10.21
N VAL A 407 -15.95 25.13 11.02
CA VAL A 407 -15.73 23.78 11.53
C VAL A 407 -16.45 23.65 12.87
N ALA A 408 -16.28 24.62 13.77
CA ALA A 408 -16.92 24.64 15.08
C ALA A 408 -18.45 24.48 15.01
N GLU A 409 -19.11 25.11 14.03
CA GLU A 409 -20.56 24.97 13.78
C GLU A 409 -21.01 23.53 13.46
N LEU A 410 -20.10 22.67 13.02
CA LEU A 410 -20.36 21.28 12.63
C LEU A 410 -19.94 20.27 13.70
N ILE A 411 -19.27 20.71 14.76
CA ILE A 411 -18.84 19.86 15.86
C ILE A 411 -19.96 19.77 16.89
N GLU A 412 -20.35 18.55 17.25
CA GLU A 412 -21.42 18.30 18.22
C GLU A 412 -20.94 18.38 19.68
N GLU A 413 -19.64 18.23 19.93
CA GLU A 413 -19.04 18.35 21.25
C GLU A 413 -18.72 19.81 21.64
N PRO A 414 -18.56 20.11 22.94
CA PRO A 414 -18.29 21.47 23.40
C PRO A 414 -16.99 22.05 22.81
N VAL A 415 -17.08 23.26 22.28
CA VAL A 415 -15.94 24.07 21.81
C VAL A 415 -15.78 25.32 22.66
N GLU A 416 -14.53 25.75 22.86
CA GLU A 416 -14.17 26.99 23.54
C GLU A 416 -13.85 28.07 22.50
N GLU A 417 -14.54 29.20 22.57
CA GLU A 417 -14.25 30.36 21.73
C GLU A 417 -13.01 31.10 22.23
N LEU A 418 -12.03 31.29 21.35
CA LEU A 418 -10.77 32.00 21.63
C LEU A 418 -10.85 33.50 21.25
N GLY A 419 -11.92 33.89 20.55
CA GLY A 419 -12.19 35.24 20.07
C GLY A 419 -11.90 35.45 18.59
N ASP A 420 -11.95 36.73 18.19
CA ASP A 420 -11.80 37.16 16.81
C ASP A 420 -10.37 37.58 16.50
N PHE A 421 -9.80 37.04 15.43
CA PHE A 421 -8.42 37.30 15.04
C PHE A 421 -8.34 37.97 13.66
N PRO A 422 -7.62 39.09 13.52
CA PRO A 422 -7.38 39.69 12.21
C PRO A 422 -6.40 38.82 11.41
N ILE A 423 -6.81 38.39 10.22
CA ILE A 423 -5.97 37.60 9.33
C ILE A 423 -5.55 38.44 8.12
N ARG A 424 -4.24 38.53 7.86
CA ARG A 424 -3.69 39.30 6.75
C ARG A 424 -4.38 38.91 5.44
N GLY A 425 -4.93 39.89 4.73
CA GLY A 425 -5.59 39.68 3.42
C GLY A 425 -7.00 39.09 3.50
N ILE A 426 -7.60 39.01 4.70
CA ILE A 426 -9.02 38.75 4.90
C ILE A 426 -9.63 40.05 5.49
N PRO A 427 -10.73 40.57 4.92
CA PRO A 427 -11.30 41.84 5.38
C PRO A 427 -11.87 41.77 6.80
N ASP A 428 -12.59 40.69 7.09
CA ASP A 428 -13.28 40.49 8.37
C ASP A 428 -12.42 39.60 9.29
N PRO A 429 -12.39 39.89 10.61
CA PRO A 429 -11.78 38.98 11.59
C PRO A 429 -12.40 37.59 11.52
N VAL A 430 -11.59 36.58 11.83
CA VAL A 430 -12.04 35.18 11.89
C VAL A 430 -12.15 34.76 13.34
N SER A 431 -13.33 34.30 13.74
CA SER A 431 -13.57 33.70 15.05
C SER A 431 -12.91 32.33 15.11
N LEU A 432 -12.06 32.14 16.12
CA LEU A 432 -11.35 30.88 16.33
C LEU A 432 -11.84 30.17 17.58
N PHE A 433 -11.85 28.86 17.51
CA PHE A 433 -12.28 27.96 18.57
C PHE A 433 -11.21 26.90 18.82
N THR A 434 -11.28 26.27 19.98
CA THR A 434 -10.56 25.03 20.30
C THR A 434 -11.53 24.04 20.93
N VAL A 435 -11.12 22.80 21.08
CA VAL A 435 -11.78 21.86 22.00
C VAL A 435 -11.10 21.93 23.37
N PRO A 436 -11.86 21.77 24.48
CA PRO A 436 -11.27 21.67 25.81
C PRO A 436 -10.30 20.50 25.91
N GLU A 437 -9.17 20.69 26.60
CA GLU A 437 -8.15 19.63 26.82
C GLU A 437 -8.64 18.48 27.74
N HIS A 438 -9.88 18.55 28.24
CA HIS A 438 -10.45 17.51 29.10
C HIS A 438 -10.94 16.34 28.23
N GLY A 439 -10.02 15.44 27.88
CA GLY A 439 -10.34 14.18 27.18
C GLY A 439 -9.37 13.80 26.05
N LEU A 440 -8.10 14.18 26.15
CA LEU A 440 -7.02 13.52 25.40
C LEU A 440 -6.52 12.29 26.17
#